data_AF-A0A1N6S9X2-F1
#
_entry.id   AF-A0A1N6S9X2-F1
#
_cell.length_a   1.000
_cell.length_b   1.000
_cell.length_c   1.000
_cell.angle_alpha   90.00
_cell.angle_beta   90.00
_cell.angle_gamma   90.00
#
_symmetry.space_group_name_H-M   'P 1'
#
loop_
_entity.id
_entity.type
_entity.pdbx_description
1 polymer ?
#
loop_
_entity_poly.entity_id
_entity_poly.type
_entity_poly.pdbx_seq_one_letter_code
_entity_poly.pdbx_strand_id
1 'polypeptide(L)'
;MTRAPANLMAVRSLLLTHLNIDKNATRDADLEPAEVGIVGDPSHRGGYHCGSDRVVKNDYSVVESSRDRNGLTLDAAALDVGQFRVASGGSTHDLRTFSTWCVAQCAAGAADTRDLREIIYSPDGRVVRRWDRLGKRSSGDNSHLWHTHFSFFRDSIKAGRDQTPLFRRYLTSIGLLEDDMSEKAEQEIHSVYTGMFFGGSSMGRRVDPDGAGSQTASNSLVAKLDYTMLRLDTLVSQLTALAGRDFTDEPAIVQGVLAALTPEKIAAAIPPTMAQQVAEELARRLAE
;
A
#
# COMPACT_ATOMS: atom_id res chain seq x y z
N MET A 1 33.90 12.25 -14.83
CA MET A 1 33.01 12.21 -16.01
C MET A 1 31.72 11.55 -15.59
N THR A 2 30.59 12.19 -15.89
CA THR A 2 29.26 11.63 -15.66
C THR A 2 29.11 10.27 -16.34
N ARG A 3 28.40 9.33 -15.71
CA ARG A 3 28.24 7.95 -16.19
C ARG A 3 26.78 7.57 -16.40
N ALA A 4 26.53 6.63 -17.30
CA ALA A 4 25.25 5.94 -17.40
C ALA A 4 25.19 4.82 -16.34
N PRO A 5 24.28 4.87 -15.36
CA PRO A 5 24.19 3.83 -14.34
C PRO A 5 23.53 2.56 -14.88
N ALA A 6 23.84 1.41 -14.27
CA ALA A 6 23.38 0.10 -14.73
C ALA A 6 21.85 -0.04 -14.81
N ASN A 7 21.12 0.57 -13.88
CA ASN A 7 19.65 0.53 -13.87
C ASN A 7 19.01 1.32 -15.02
N LEU A 8 19.56 2.47 -15.42
CA LEU A 8 19.09 3.18 -16.62
C LEU A 8 19.56 2.50 -17.91
N MET A 9 20.75 1.89 -17.91
CA MET A 9 21.17 1.02 -19.01
C MET A 9 20.23 -0.17 -19.19
N ALA A 10 19.66 -0.73 -18.11
CA ALA A 10 18.66 -1.77 -18.20
C ALA A 10 17.36 -1.29 -18.86
N VAL A 11 16.88 -0.07 -18.52
CA VAL A 11 15.72 0.54 -19.20
C VAL A 11 16.02 0.77 -20.67
N ARG A 12 17.19 1.32 -21.00
CA ARG A 12 17.62 1.54 -22.38
C ARG A 12 17.64 0.24 -23.18
N SER A 13 18.25 -0.82 -22.64
CA SER A 13 18.30 -2.13 -23.29
C SER A 13 16.90 -2.72 -23.48
N LEU A 14 16.00 -2.58 -22.51
CA LEU A 14 14.61 -3.02 -22.62
C LEU A 14 13.90 -2.31 -23.78
N LEU A 15 13.94 -0.97 -23.82
CA LEU A 15 13.26 -0.20 -24.86
C LEU A 15 13.81 -0.53 -26.26
N LEU A 16 15.13 -0.55 -26.42
CA LEU A 16 15.76 -0.91 -27.70
C LEU A 16 15.48 -2.36 -28.12
N THR A 17 15.27 -3.27 -27.17
CA THR A 17 14.94 -4.66 -27.53
C THR A 17 13.59 -4.78 -28.21
N HIS A 18 12.61 -3.97 -27.81
CA HIS A 18 11.22 -4.10 -28.25
C HIS A 18 10.76 -3.00 -29.22
N LEU A 19 11.42 -1.84 -29.21
CA LEU A 19 11.03 -0.68 -30.01
C LEU A 19 12.03 -0.33 -31.11
N ASN A 20 13.21 -0.96 -31.12
CA ASN A 20 14.09 -0.97 -32.30
C ASN A 20 13.71 -2.17 -33.19
N ILE A 21 12.89 -1.91 -34.20
CA ILE A 21 12.30 -2.90 -35.09
C ILE A 21 13.31 -3.38 -36.13
N ASP A 22 14.11 -2.48 -36.71
CA ASP A 22 15.15 -2.79 -37.69
C ASP A 22 16.55 -2.38 -37.22
N LYS A 23 17.19 -3.31 -36.51
CA LYS A 23 18.54 -3.14 -35.94
C LYS A 23 19.64 -2.90 -36.98
N ASN A 24 19.34 -3.03 -38.27
CA ASN A 24 20.31 -2.89 -39.36
C ASN A 24 20.17 -1.58 -40.14
N ALA A 25 19.12 -0.78 -39.89
CA ALA A 25 18.87 0.43 -40.66
C ALA A 25 18.23 1.54 -39.81
N THR A 26 18.84 2.73 -39.84
CA THR A 26 18.29 3.93 -39.21
C THR A 26 17.03 4.41 -39.90
N ARG A 27 15.92 4.57 -39.15
CA ARG A 27 14.63 5.05 -39.69
C ARG A 27 13.95 6.05 -38.77
N ASP A 28 13.23 7.02 -39.35
CA ASP A 28 12.51 8.10 -38.63
C ASP A 28 11.43 7.62 -37.64
N ALA A 29 11.04 6.34 -37.70
CA ALA A 29 9.96 5.77 -36.92
C ALA A 29 10.39 4.46 -36.23
N ASP A 30 11.67 4.34 -35.93
CA ASP A 30 12.30 3.19 -35.30
C ASP A 30 13.18 3.69 -34.16
N LEU A 31 13.08 3.10 -32.96
CA LEU A 31 13.79 3.66 -31.80
C LEU A 31 15.29 3.36 -31.89
N GLU A 32 16.09 4.36 -32.24
CA GLU A 32 17.51 4.13 -32.46
C GLU A 32 18.35 4.20 -31.16
N PRO A 33 19.51 3.52 -31.11
CA PRO A 33 20.39 3.57 -29.94
C PRO A 33 20.81 5.00 -29.55
N ALA A 34 20.93 5.91 -30.52
CA ALA A 34 21.28 7.31 -30.30
C ALA A 34 20.10 8.14 -29.75
N GLU A 35 18.87 7.66 -29.92
CA GLU A 35 17.64 8.30 -29.49
C GLU A 35 17.21 7.86 -28.08
N VAL A 36 17.95 6.93 -27.46
CA VAL A 36 17.77 6.54 -26.06
C VAL A 36 18.97 7.02 -25.24
N GLY A 37 18.94 8.30 -24.89
CA GLY A 37 20.03 9.03 -24.26
C GLY A 37 19.99 8.98 -22.73
N ILE A 38 21.14 8.82 -22.07
CA ILE A 38 21.23 8.82 -20.59
C ILE A 38 22.17 9.93 -20.09
N VAL A 39 23.34 10.06 -20.71
CA VAL A 39 24.36 11.03 -20.31
C VAL A 39 24.33 12.19 -21.29
N GLY A 40 24.17 13.41 -20.78
CA GLY A 40 24.19 14.61 -21.61
C GLY A 40 25.58 14.80 -22.23
N ASP A 41 25.64 15.46 -23.39
CA ASP A 41 26.90 15.75 -24.08
C ASP A 41 27.88 16.60 -23.21
N PRO A 42 29.16 16.74 -23.60
CA PRO A 42 30.14 17.47 -22.79
C PRO A 42 29.79 18.94 -22.50
N SER A 43 29.00 19.59 -23.37
CA SER A 43 28.53 20.97 -23.23
C SER A 43 27.29 21.07 -22.34
N HIS A 44 26.56 19.98 -22.16
CA HIS A 44 25.42 19.89 -21.26
C HIS A 44 25.87 20.15 -19.81
N ARG A 45 25.30 21.18 -19.19
CA ARG A 45 25.59 21.61 -17.82
C ARG A 45 24.30 21.67 -17.02
N GLY A 46 24.27 20.95 -15.92
CA GLY A 46 23.10 20.89 -15.05
C GLY A 46 22.06 19.84 -15.46
N GLY A 47 20.99 19.75 -14.66
CA GLY A 47 19.90 18.81 -14.85
C GLY A 47 20.25 17.34 -14.58
N TYR A 48 19.29 16.46 -14.85
CA TYR A 48 19.36 15.04 -14.51
C TYR A 48 20.30 14.24 -15.43
N HIS A 49 20.65 14.74 -16.61
CA HIS A 49 21.68 14.15 -17.48
C HIS A 49 23.12 14.34 -16.97
N CYS A 50 23.30 15.16 -15.93
CA CYS A 50 24.58 15.44 -15.31
C CYS A 50 24.72 14.72 -13.97
N GLY A 51 25.91 14.15 -13.74
CA GLY A 51 26.38 13.73 -12.42
C GLY A 51 26.99 14.90 -11.63
N SER A 52 27.50 14.60 -10.45
CA SER A 52 28.09 15.55 -9.51
C SER A 52 29.24 16.38 -10.08
N ASP A 53 29.87 15.90 -11.15
CA ASP A 53 30.97 16.59 -11.84
C ASP A 53 30.51 17.70 -12.80
N ARG A 54 29.22 17.74 -13.17
CA ARG A 54 28.68 18.69 -14.17
C ARG A 54 27.45 19.46 -13.73
N VAL A 55 26.79 19.06 -12.64
CA VAL A 55 25.72 19.88 -12.06
C VAL A 55 26.29 21.21 -11.56
N VAL A 56 25.55 22.28 -11.81
CA VAL A 56 25.97 23.64 -11.41
C VAL A 56 25.53 23.94 -9.98
N LYS A 57 26.09 25.00 -9.38
CA LYS A 57 25.64 25.47 -8.07
C LYS A 57 24.14 25.82 -8.13
N ASN A 58 23.39 25.36 -7.13
CA ASN A 58 21.93 25.53 -7.03
C ASN A 58 21.13 24.89 -8.17
N ASP A 59 21.68 23.88 -8.84
CA ASP A 59 20.94 23.13 -9.84
C ASP A 59 19.67 22.53 -9.25
N TYR A 60 18.55 22.74 -9.93
CA TYR A 60 17.24 22.32 -9.45
C TYR A 60 17.14 20.81 -9.28
N SER A 61 17.85 20.04 -10.11
CA SER A 61 17.96 18.59 -10.04
C SER A 61 18.73 18.09 -8.82
N VAL A 62 19.16 19.00 -7.94
CA VAL A 62 19.87 18.70 -6.69
C VAL A 62 19.17 19.36 -5.50
N VAL A 63 18.76 20.63 -5.62
CA VAL A 63 18.34 21.40 -4.44
C VAL A 63 16.86 21.30 -4.11
N GLU A 64 16.00 21.01 -5.10
CA GLU A 64 14.54 21.05 -4.91
C GLU A 64 13.99 19.87 -4.09
N SER A 65 14.77 18.79 -3.90
CA SER A 65 14.37 17.59 -3.16
C SER A 65 15.52 17.05 -2.30
N SER A 66 15.20 16.53 -1.11
CA SER A 66 16.18 15.79 -0.31
C SER A 66 16.60 14.48 -0.97
N ARG A 67 15.70 13.82 -1.71
CA ARG A 67 16.01 12.60 -2.49
C ARG A 67 17.11 12.87 -3.52
N ASP A 68 17.02 13.99 -4.22
CA ASP A 68 18.01 14.35 -5.23
C ASP A 68 19.34 14.79 -4.62
N ARG A 69 19.28 15.60 -3.58
CA ARG A 69 20.48 16.07 -2.85
C ARG A 69 21.29 14.92 -2.26
N ASN A 70 20.61 14.00 -1.56
CA ASN A 70 21.25 12.88 -0.87
C ASN A 70 21.66 11.76 -1.85
N GLY A 71 21.00 11.72 -3.01
CA GLY A 71 21.24 10.79 -4.10
C GLY A 71 22.35 11.21 -5.08
N LEU A 72 22.91 12.41 -4.96
CA LEU A 72 23.87 12.93 -5.95
C LEU A 72 25.16 12.08 -5.99
N THR A 73 25.44 11.50 -7.16
CA THR A 73 26.67 10.77 -7.50
C THR A 73 27.20 11.25 -8.85
N LEU A 74 28.24 10.59 -9.39
CA LEU A 74 28.70 10.78 -10.77
C LEU A 74 27.72 10.24 -11.83
N ASP A 75 26.62 9.62 -11.43
CA ASP A 75 25.70 9.00 -12.37
C ASP A 75 24.65 10.00 -12.85
N ALA A 76 24.31 9.91 -14.14
CA ALA A 76 23.12 10.56 -14.66
C ALA A 76 21.86 9.88 -14.09
N ALA A 77 20.80 10.67 -13.95
CA ALA A 77 19.50 10.26 -13.45
C ALA A 77 18.38 10.63 -14.42
N ALA A 78 18.70 10.72 -15.72
CA ALA A 78 17.74 10.98 -16.78
C ALA A 78 17.83 9.95 -17.91
N LEU A 79 16.72 9.82 -18.63
CA LEU A 79 16.57 9.04 -19.85
C LEU A 79 15.76 9.85 -20.87
N ASP A 80 16.33 10.09 -22.04
CA ASP A 80 15.58 10.57 -23.20
C ASP A 80 15.13 9.38 -24.04
N VAL A 81 13.92 9.44 -24.56
CA VAL A 81 13.36 8.47 -25.51
C VAL A 81 12.89 9.23 -26.74
N GLY A 82 13.51 8.97 -27.89
CA GLY A 82 13.16 9.58 -29.17
C GLY A 82 11.99 8.88 -29.87
N GLN A 83 11.91 9.09 -31.19
CA GLN A 83 10.74 8.69 -31.95
C GLN A 83 10.72 7.18 -32.20
N PHE A 84 9.52 6.62 -32.26
CA PHE A 84 9.30 5.26 -32.72
C PHE A 84 7.85 5.14 -33.19
N ARG A 85 7.57 4.10 -33.97
CA ARG A 85 6.21 3.70 -34.34
C ARG A 85 6.13 2.19 -34.46
N VAL A 86 5.23 1.58 -33.70
CA VAL A 86 5.02 0.14 -33.69
C VAL A 86 3.53 -0.19 -33.82
N ALA A 87 3.19 -1.15 -34.68
CA ALA A 87 1.84 -1.68 -34.79
C ALA A 87 1.71 -2.93 -33.94
N SER A 88 0.87 -2.91 -32.92
CA SER A 88 0.65 -4.05 -32.02
C SER A 88 -0.74 -3.98 -31.37
N GLY A 89 -1.35 -5.13 -31.12
CA GLY A 89 -2.69 -5.23 -30.54
C GLY A 89 -3.78 -4.52 -31.36
N GLY A 90 -3.65 -4.49 -32.69
CA GLY A 90 -4.58 -3.80 -33.60
C GLY A 90 -4.50 -2.28 -33.58
N SER A 91 -3.54 -1.69 -32.86
CA SER A 91 -3.33 -0.24 -32.77
C SER A 91 -1.91 0.16 -33.17
N THR A 92 -1.72 1.43 -33.54
CA THR A 92 -0.38 2.02 -33.69
C THR A 92 0.01 2.73 -32.41
N HIS A 93 1.21 2.45 -31.92
CA HIS A 93 1.81 3.11 -30.77
C HIS A 93 3.06 3.87 -31.21
N ASP A 94 3.26 5.04 -30.65
CA ASP A 94 4.38 5.91 -30.96
C ASP A 94 4.86 6.65 -29.71
N LEU A 95 5.85 7.53 -29.88
CA LEU A 95 6.36 8.37 -28.78
C LEU A 95 5.24 9.12 -28.03
N ARG A 96 4.18 9.55 -28.71
CA ARG A 96 3.11 10.38 -28.13
C ARG A 96 2.18 9.52 -27.30
N THR A 97 1.74 8.38 -27.82
CA THR A 97 0.92 7.43 -27.05
C THR A 97 1.69 6.87 -25.85
N PHE A 98 2.99 6.61 -26.01
CA PHE A 98 3.89 6.20 -24.93
C PHE A 98 3.99 7.24 -23.81
N SER A 99 4.27 8.49 -24.19
CA SER A 99 4.50 9.56 -23.22
C SER A 99 3.24 9.90 -22.44
N THR A 100 2.11 9.99 -23.14
CA THR A 100 0.80 10.22 -22.52
C THR A 100 0.40 9.08 -21.60
N TRP A 101 0.64 7.82 -21.98
CA TRP A 101 0.42 6.67 -21.11
C TRP A 101 1.28 6.72 -19.86
N CYS A 102 2.59 6.97 -19.98
CA CYS A 102 3.51 7.04 -18.84
C CYS A 102 3.11 8.15 -17.85
N VAL A 103 2.76 9.33 -18.36
CA VAL A 103 2.29 10.45 -17.54
C VAL A 103 0.98 10.12 -16.85
N ALA A 104 0.05 9.43 -17.52
CA ALA A 104 -1.20 8.97 -16.90
C ALA A 104 -0.93 8.03 -15.71
N GLN A 105 0.01 7.08 -15.84
CA GLN A 105 0.39 6.20 -14.73
C GLN A 105 1.01 6.97 -13.56
N CYS A 106 1.85 7.96 -13.88
CA CYS A 106 2.47 8.82 -12.88
C CYS A 106 1.44 9.67 -12.12
N ALA A 107 0.47 10.24 -12.84
CA ALA A 107 -0.64 11.01 -12.28
C ALA A 107 -1.57 10.13 -11.43
N ALA A 108 -1.80 8.88 -11.82
CA ALA A 108 -2.56 7.91 -11.06
C ALA A 108 -1.82 7.39 -9.80
N GLY A 109 -0.54 7.74 -9.62
CA GLY A 109 0.25 7.31 -8.47
C GLY A 109 0.60 5.83 -8.48
N ALA A 110 0.68 5.20 -9.66
CA ALA A 110 1.03 3.79 -9.78
C ALA A 110 2.36 3.47 -9.06
N ALA A 111 2.43 2.33 -8.38
CA ALA A 111 3.51 2.04 -7.42
C ALA A 111 4.92 2.06 -8.05
N ASP A 112 5.04 1.64 -9.30
CA ASP A 112 6.24 1.62 -10.12
C ASP A 112 6.67 3.00 -10.66
N THR A 113 5.92 4.06 -10.38
CA THR A 113 6.26 5.44 -10.80
C THR A 113 6.88 6.27 -9.68
N ARG A 114 7.06 5.69 -8.48
CA ARG A 114 7.52 6.41 -7.27
C ARG A 114 8.94 6.97 -7.37
N ASP A 115 9.75 6.40 -8.24
CA ASP A 115 11.13 6.84 -8.48
C ASP A 115 11.24 7.89 -9.59
N LEU A 116 10.15 8.17 -10.31
CA LEU A 116 10.11 9.26 -11.30
C LEU A 116 9.87 10.61 -10.62
N ARG A 117 10.72 11.57 -10.97
CA ARG A 117 10.69 12.95 -10.52
C ARG A 117 9.97 13.85 -11.51
N GLU A 118 10.23 13.70 -12.81
CA GLU A 118 9.48 14.41 -13.85
C GLU A 118 9.50 13.68 -15.18
N ILE A 119 8.52 14.02 -16.00
CA ILE A 119 8.44 13.66 -17.42
C ILE A 119 8.16 14.95 -18.20
N ILE A 120 9.06 15.33 -19.10
CA ILE A 120 8.85 16.42 -20.05
C ILE A 120 8.58 15.80 -21.42
N TYR A 121 7.45 16.15 -22.01
CA TYR A 121 6.93 15.44 -23.18
C TYR A 121 6.08 16.35 -24.06
N SER A 122 5.83 15.89 -25.28
CA SER A 122 4.81 16.48 -26.15
C SER A 122 3.66 15.49 -26.41
N PRO A 123 2.41 15.81 -26.04
CA PRO A 123 1.28 14.92 -26.30
C PRO A 123 0.86 14.90 -27.77
N ASP A 124 1.21 15.93 -28.55
CA ASP A 124 0.71 16.16 -29.91
C ASP A 124 1.80 16.57 -30.92
N GLY A 125 3.07 16.65 -30.48
CA GLY A 125 4.20 17.13 -31.27
C GLY A 125 4.22 18.64 -31.49
N ARG A 126 3.36 19.41 -30.80
CA ARG A 126 3.24 20.87 -30.96
C ARG A 126 3.41 21.63 -29.65
N VAL A 127 2.93 21.06 -28.55
CA VAL A 127 3.01 21.65 -27.22
C VAL A 127 3.93 20.82 -26.35
N VAL A 128 4.76 21.47 -25.53
CA VAL A 128 5.56 20.81 -24.51
C VAL A 128 4.86 20.93 -23.16
N ARG A 129 4.80 19.82 -22.43
CA ARG A 129 4.24 19.72 -21.09
C ARG A 129 5.24 19.09 -20.15
N ARG A 130 5.07 19.35 -18.85
CA ARG A 130 5.81 18.67 -17.80
C ARG A 130 4.84 18.08 -16.80
N TRP A 131 5.00 16.80 -16.50
CA TRP A 131 4.52 16.22 -15.25
C TRP A 131 5.66 16.26 -14.23
N ASP A 132 5.40 16.79 -13.04
CA ASP A 132 6.37 16.94 -11.94
C ASP A 132 5.76 16.38 -10.65
N ARG A 133 6.40 15.38 -10.05
CA ARG A 133 5.93 14.78 -8.80
C ARG A 133 5.93 15.76 -7.62
N LEU A 134 6.84 16.72 -7.61
CA LEU A 134 6.94 17.74 -6.57
C LEU A 134 6.00 18.92 -6.81
N GLY A 135 5.37 19.02 -7.98
CA GLY A 135 4.50 20.12 -8.36
C GLY A 135 5.20 21.49 -8.41
N LYS A 136 6.52 21.53 -8.61
CA LYS A 136 7.31 22.77 -8.62
C LYS A 136 7.47 23.38 -10.01
N ARG A 137 7.34 22.56 -11.05
CA ARG A 137 7.60 22.94 -12.45
C ARG A 137 6.47 22.46 -13.36
N SER A 138 6.21 23.22 -14.42
CA SER A 138 5.01 23.02 -15.26
C SER A 138 5.25 22.93 -16.78
N SER A 139 6.45 23.22 -17.28
CA SER A 139 6.75 23.18 -18.73
C SER A 139 8.20 22.80 -19.05
N GLY A 140 8.55 22.60 -20.32
CA GLY A 140 9.91 22.37 -20.84
C GLY A 140 10.23 23.29 -22.02
N ASP A 141 11.36 23.06 -22.69
CA ASP A 141 11.72 23.74 -23.94
C ASP A 141 11.30 22.93 -25.18
N ASN A 142 11.39 23.57 -26.36
CA ASN A 142 10.93 23.00 -27.63
C ASN A 142 11.72 21.76 -28.12
N SER A 143 12.86 21.42 -27.51
CA SER A 143 13.58 20.19 -27.88
C SER A 143 12.75 18.93 -27.59
N HIS A 144 11.88 19.00 -26.58
CA HIS A 144 10.96 17.95 -26.14
C HIS A 144 9.75 17.74 -27.06
N LEU A 145 9.68 18.43 -28.20
CA LEU A 145 8.70 18.13 -29.25
C LEU A 145 9.03 16.80 -29.97
N TRP A 146 10.29 16.38 -29.91
CA TRP A 146 10.82 15.27 -30.70
C TRP A 146 11.31 14.08 -29.86
N HIS A 147 11.39 14.25 -28.55
CA HIS A 147 11.74 13.20 -27.59
C HIS A 147 11.00 13.44 -26.27
N THR A 148 10.96 12.42 -25.44
CA THR A 148 10.43 12.51 -24.07
C THR A 148 11.55 12.31 -23.08
N HIS A 149 11.66 13.27 -22.17
CA HIS A 149 12.67 13.30 -21.13
C HIS A 149 12.10 12.78 -19.82
N PHE A 150 12.68 11.72 -19.29
CA PHE A 150 12.37 11.16 -17.97
C PHE A 150 13.47 11.54 -17.00
N SER A 151 13.11 12.14 -15.88
CA SER A 151 14.00 12.33 -14.74
C SER A 151 13.60 11.41 -13.59
N PHE A 152 14.58 10.73 -13.02
CA PHE A 152 14.44 9.88 -11.85
C PHE A 152 15.02 10.59 -10.64
N PHE A 153 14.45 10.35 -9.45
CA PHE A 153 15.08 10.84 -8.24
C PHE A 153 16.48 10.23 -8.10
N ARG A 154 17.48 11.05 -7.76
CA ARG A 154 18.86 10.56 -7.73
C ARG A 154 19.10 9.48 -6.68
N ASP A 155 18.30 9.46 -5.59
CA ASP A 155 18.43 8.44 -4.55
C ASP A 155 18.07 7.03 -5.05
N SER A 156 17.09 6.89 -5.95
CA SER A 156 16.72 5.60 -6.52
C SER A 156 17.81 5.10 -7.46
N ILE A 157 18.42 6.01 -8.20
CA ILE A 157 19.56 5.73 -9.07
C ILE A 157 20.76 5.26 -8.24
N LYS A 158 21.14 6.03 -7.23
CA LYS A 158 22.24 5.70 -6.30
C LYS A 158 22.00 4.37 -5.58
N ALA A 159 20.76 4.08 -5.19
CA ALA A 159 20.39 2.83 -4.53
C ALA A 159 20.36 1.62 -5.49
N GLY A 160 20.57 1.82 -6.80
CA GLY A 160 20.54 0.75 -7.78
C GLY A 160 19.15 0.13 -7.96
N ARG A 161 18.08 0.86 -7.64
CA ARG A 161 16.70 0.35 -7.79
C ARG A 161 16.40 0.10 -9.27
N ASP A 162 15.66 -0.97 -9.53
CA ASP A 162 15.17 -1.30 -10.86
C ASP A 162 14.21 -0.22 -11.38
N GLN A 163 14.55 0.37 -12.53
CA GLN A 163 13.76 1.40 -13.19
C GLN A 163 12.95 0.87 -14.39
N THR A 164 13.06 -0.43 -14.70
CA THR A 164 12.32 -1.07 -15.80
C THR A 164 10.81 -1.26 -15.60
N PRO A 165 10.22 -1.35 -14.38
CA PRO A 165 8.84 -1.80 -14.21
C PRO A 165 7.78 -1.00 -15.00
N LEU A 166 7.83 0.34 -15.00
CA LEU A 166 6.88 1.17 -15.76
C LEU A 166 6.95 0.86 -17.26
N PHE A 167 8.16 0.74 -17.80
CA PHE A 167 8.41 0.50 -19.21
C PHE A 167 8.03 -0.93 -19.60
N ARG A 168 8.28 -1.93 -18.73
CA ARG A 168 7.77 -3.30 -18.92
C ARG A 168 6.25 -3.28 -18.99
N ARG A 169 5.58 -2.63 -18.04
CA ARG A 169 4.11 -2.55 -18.05
C ARG A 169 3.56 -1.85 -19.28
N TYR A 170 4.23 -0.80 -19.77
CA TYR A 170 3.87 -0.19 -21.06
C TYR A 170 3.95 -1.23 -22.20
N LEU A 171 5.10 -1.87 -22.36
CA LEU A 171 5.35 -2.85 -23.42
C LEU A 171 4.37 -4.03 -23.34
N THR A 172 4.05 -4.53 -22.15
CA THR A 172 2.99 -5.54 -21.93
C THR A 172 1.62 -5.00 -22.34
N SER A 173 1.28 -3.77 -21.94
CA SER A 173 -0.04 -3.16 -22.26
C SER A 173 -0.28 -2.96 -23.76
N ILE A 174 0.80 -2.82 -24.55
CA ILE A 174 0.72 -2.73 -26.01
C ILE A 174 1.00 -4.07 -26.70
N GLY A 175 1.18 -5.16 -25.96
CA GLY A 175 1.36 -6.52 -26.49
C GLY A 175 2.74 -6.82 -27.07
N LEU A 176 3.78 -6.06 -26.72
CA LEU A 176 5.17 -6.35 -27.12
C LEU A 176 5.95 -7.19 -26.11
N LEU A 177 5.42 -7.31 -24.90
CA LEU A 177 5.83 -8.30 -23.92
C LEU A 177 4.63 -9.20 -23.65
N GLU A 178 4.88 -10.49 -23.55
CA GLU A 178 3.90 -11.42 -22.98
C GLU A 178 3.68 -11.04 -21.50
N ASP A 179 2.45 -11.22 -21.02
CA ASP A 179 2.12 -11.05 -19.61
C ASP A 179 2.71 -12.25 -18.87
N ASP A 180 4.04 -12.26 -18.76
CA ASP A 180 4.76 -13.13 -17.83
C ASP A 180 4.32 -12.68 -16.44
N MET A 181 3.21 -13.24 -15.96
CA MET A 181 3.06 -13.52 -14.55
C MET A 181 4.35 -14.20 -14.13
N SER A 182 5.30 -13.41 -13.63
CA SER A 182 6.64 -13.94 -13.32
C SER A 182 6.47 -15.20 -12.49
N GLU A 183 7.32 -16.21 -12.66
CA GLU A 183 7.27 -17.42 -11.83
C GLU A 183 7.18 -17.09 -10.33
N LYS A 184 7.74 -15.95 -9.92
CA LYS A 184 7.59 -15.37 -8.59
C LYS A 184 6.15 -14.97 -8.24
N ALA A 185 5.42 -14.31 -9.11
CA ALA A 185 4.01 -13.96 -8.92
C ALA A 185 3.13 -15.23 -8.84
N GLU A 186 3.40 -16.24 -9.69
CA GLU A 186 2.74 -17.53 -9.58
C GLU A 186 3.06 -18.24 -8.26
N GLN A 187 4.32 -18.23 -7.83
CA GLN A 187 4.75 -18.78 -6.54
C GLN A 187 4.14 -18.03 -5.35
N GLU A 188 4.01 -16.70 -5.42
CA GLU A 188 3.38 -15.89 -4.39
C GLU A 188 1.88 -16.18 -4.30
N ILE A 189 1.18 -16.25 -5.44
CA ILE A 189 -0.24 -16.63 -5.50
C ILE A 189 -0.42 -18.07 -4.99
N HIS A 190 0.43 -19.00 -5.40
CA HIS A 190 0.40 -20.38 -4.94
C HIS A 190 0.67 -20.49 -3.43
N SER A 191 1.59 -19.68 -2.90
CA SER A 191 1.88 -19.62 -1.46
C SER A 191 0.70 -19.09 -0.66
N VAL A 192 0.03 -18.03 -1.16
CA VAL A 192 -1.19 -17.48 -0.55
C VAL A 192 -2.31 -18.51 -0.59
N TYR A 193 -2.56 -19.13 -1.74
CA TYR A 193 -3.59 -20.16 -1.91
C TYR A 193 -3.34 -21.37 -0.98
N THR A 194 -2.10 -21.86 -0.95
CA THR A 194 -1.69 -22.97 -0.09
C THR A 194 -1.85 -22.62 1.39
N GLY A 195 -1.39 -21.45 1.82
CA GLY A 195 -1.56 -20.98 3.21
C GLY A 195 -3.03 -20.83 3.60
N MET A 196 -3.86 -20.31 2.69
CA MET A 196 -5.28 -20.05 2.96
C MET A 196 -6.09 -21.34 3.14
N PHE A 197 -5.89 -22.34 2.26
CA PHE A 197 -6.74 -23.53 2.22
C PHE A 197 -6.10 -24.80 2.81
N PHE A 198 -4.81 -25.02 2.60
CA PHE A 198 -4.13 -26.25 3.00
C PHE A 198 -3.26 -26.07 4.25
N GLY A 199 -2.85 -24.84 4.53
CA GLY A 199 -1.98 -24.49 5.64
C GLY A 199 -0.51 -24.85 5.38
N GLY A 200 0.39 -24.00 5.86
CA GLY A 200 1.84 -24.23 5.82
C GLY A 200 2.40 -24.78 7.14
N SER A 201 3.68 -25.17 7.14
CA SER A 201 4.44 -25.54 8.34
C SER A 201 4.65 -24.36 9.30
N SER A 202 4.62 -23.13 8.80
CA SER A 202 4.86 -21.90 9.56
C SER A 202 3.63 -21.32 10.26
N MET A 203 2.43 -21.83 9.95
CA MET A 203 1.17 -21.17 10.34
C MET A 203 0.76 -21.39 11.82
N GLY A 204 1.57 -22.09 12.63
CA GLY A 204 1.28 -22.30 14.05
C GLY A 204 0.44 -23.55 14.34
N ARG A 205 -0.39 -23.50 15.38
CA ARG A 205 -1.17 -24.67 15.88
C ARG A 205 -2.27 -25.07 14.89
N ARG A 206 -2.37 -26.36 14.61
CA ARG A 206 -3.51 -26.96 13.90
C ARG A 206 -4.76 -26.87 14.76
N VAL A 207 -5.87 -26.44 14.17
CA VAL A 207 -7.16 -26.36 14.84
C VAL A 207 -8.14 -27.32 14.18
N ASP A 208 -8.97 -27.94 14.99
CA ASP A 208 -10.14 -28.66 14.52
C ASP A 208 -11.31 -27.65 14.49
N PRO A 209 -11.74 -27.20 13.30
CA PRO A 209 -12.82 -26.20 13.19
C PRO A 209 -14.15 -26.72 13.75
N ASP A 210 -14.39 -28.04 13.71
CA ASP A 210 -15.64 -28.67 14.18
C ASP A 210 -15.56 -29.11 15.66
N GLY A 211 -14.38 -28.96 16.30
CA GLY A 211 -14.18 -29.25 17.72
C GLY A 211 -13.73 -30.69 18.03
N ALA A 212 -14.66 -31.61 18.28
CA ALA A 212 -14.38 -33.04 18.53
C ALA A 212 -14.90 -33.92 17.38
N GLY A 213 -15.02 -33.33 16.19
CA GLY A 213 -15.64 -33.93 15.02
C GLY A 213 -14.73 -34.95 14.33
N SER A 214 -15.21 -35.53 13.22
CA SER A 214 -14.47 -36.50 12.42
C SER A 214 -13.44 -35.86 11.48
N GLN A 215 -13.36 -34.52 11.43
CA GLN A 215 -12.44 -33.82 10.53
C GLN A 215 -11.04 -33.73 11.14
N THR A 216 -10.03 -33.89 10.29
CA THR A 216 -8.63 -33.78 10.68
C THR A 216 -8.26 -32.32 10.95
N ALA A 217 -7.63 -32.05 12.10
CA ALA A 217 -7.15 -30.72 12.44
C ALA A 217 -6.25 -30.12 11.35
N SER A 218 -6.60 -28.92 10.89
CA SER A 218 -5.95 -28.22 9.78
C SER A 218 -5.16 -27.00 10.27
N ASN A 219 -4.09 -26.64 9.54
CA ASN A 219 -3.31 -25.43 9.82
C ASN A 219 -3.67 -24.25 8.93
N SER A 220 -4.71 -24.38 8.11
CA SER A 220 -5.10 -23.37 7.13
C SER A 220 -5.68 -22.12 7.79
N LEU A 221 -5.64 -21.00 7.08
CA LEU A 221 -6.19 -19.73 7.58
C LEU A 221 -7.72 -19.81 7.71
N VAL A 222 -8.38 -20.50 6.77
CA VAL A 222 -9.83 -20.75 6.81
C VAL A 222 -10.22 -21.55 8.04
N ALA A 223 -9.53 -22.67 8.34
CA ALA A 223 -9.84 -23.49 9.51
C ALA A 223 -9.68 -22.71 10.83
N LYS A 224 -8.72 -21.79 10.91
CA LYS A 224 -8.51 -20.92 12.07
C LYS A 224 -9.59 -19.86 12.23
N LEU A 225 -10.02 -19.27 11.12
CA LEU A 225 -11.11 -18.31 11.15
C LEU A 225 -12.39 -18.98 11.65
N ASP A 226 -12.69 -20.16 11.11
CA ASP A 226 -13.87 -20.94 11.48
C ASP A 226 -13.85 -21.36 12.96
N TYR A 227 -12.72 -21.92 13.42
CA TYR A 227 -12.50 -22.22 14.83
C TYR A 227 -12.68 -20.99 15.74
N THR A 228 -12.23 -19.81 15.30
CA THR A 228 -12.37 -18.57 16.07
C THR A 228 -13.83 -18.14 16.17
N MET A 229 -14.60 -18.25 15.09
CA MET A 229 -16.04 -17.97 15.10
C MET A 229 -16.78 -18.92 16.03
N LEU A 230 -16.49 -20.22 15.99
CA LEU A 230 -17.09 -21.21 16.88
C LEU A 230 -16.78 -20.93 18.37
N ARG A 231 -15.58 -20.45 18.67
CA ARG A 231 -15.20 -20.03 20.03
C ARG A 231 -15.91 -18.76 20.48
N LEU A 232 -16.12 -17.81 19.57
CA LEU A 232 -16.90 -16.61 19.85
C LEU A 232 -18.36 -16.95 20.15
N ASP A 233 -18.98 -17.83 19.37
CA ASP A 233 -20.35 -18.29 19.63
C ASP A 233 -20.47 -18.98 20.99
N THR A 234 -19.49 -19.82 21.34
CA THR A 234 -19.42 -20.45 22.66
C THR A 234 -19.33 -19.38 23.77
N LEU A 235 -18.47 -18.37 23.61
CA LEU A 235 -18.33 -17.30 24.59
C LEU A 235 -19.63 -16.49 24.75
N VAL A 236 -20.29 -16.14 23.64
CA VAL A 236 -21.57 -15.43 23.66
C VAL A 236 -22.64 -16.24 24.40
N SER A 237 -22.68 -17.56 24.18
CA SER A 237 -23.61 -18.43 24.90
C SER A 237 -23.36 -18.45 26.42
N GLN A 238 -22.10 -18.51 26.84
CA GLN A 238 -21.71 -18.47 28.26
C GLN A 238 -22.02 -17.12 28.90
N LEU A 239 -21.74 -16.02 28.18
CA LEU A 239 -22.04 -14.67 28.63
C LEU A 239 -23.55 -14.48 28.80
N THR A 240 -24.35 -15.01 27.87
CA THR A 240 -25.81 -14.98 27.94
C THR A 240 -26.32 -15.77 29.15
N ALA A 241 -25.77 -16.97 29.39
CA ALA A 241 -26.10 -17.77 30.57
C ALA A 241 -25.74 -17.07 31.88
N LEU A 242 -24.62 -16.35 31.91
CA LEU A 242 -24.18 -15.58 33.06
C LEU A 242 -25.05 -14.33 33.28
N ALA A 243 -25.42 -13.62 32.21
CA ALA A 243 -26.27 -12.44 32.28
C ALA A 243 -27.71 -12.78 32.70
N GLY A 244 -28.21 -13.97 32.36
CA GLY A 244 -29.51 -14.48 32.80
C GLY A 244 -29.48 -15.15 34.17
N ARG A 245 -28.31 -15.28 34.81
CA ARG A 245 -28.21 -15.89 36.14
C ARG A 245 -28.60 -14.87 37.19
N ASP A 246 -29.50 -15.28 38.08
CA ASP A 246 -29.73 -14.56 39.31
C ASP A 246 -28.58 -14.84 40.30
N PHE A 247 -27.89 -13.78 40.70
CA PHE A 247 -26.78 -13.85 41.66
C PHE A 247 -27.24 -13.54 43.08
N THR A 248 -28.48 -13.10 43.24
CA THR A 248 -29.05 -12.74 44.53
C THR A 248 -30.00 -13.84 44.94
N ASP A 249 -29.92 -14.25 46.19
CA ASP A 249 -30.92 -15.11 46.81
C ASP A 249 -31.72 -14.22 47.77
N GLU A 250 -32.72 -13.52 47.23
CA GLU A 250 -33.57 -12.63 48.03
C GLU A 250 -34.23 -13.38 49.20
N PRO A 251 -34.72 -14.63 49.05
CA PRO A 251 -35.20 -15.42 50.18
C PRO A 251 -34.16 -15.58 51.30
N ALA A 252 -32.91 -15.92 50.98
CA ALA A 252 -31.85 -16.07 51.97
C ALA A 252 -31.50 -14.73 52.64
N ILE A 253 -31.46 -13.64 51.87
CA ILE A 253 -31.25 -12.28 52.41
C ILE A 253 -32.39 -11.91 53.36
N VAL A 254 -33.64 -12.09 52.95
CA VAL A 254 -34.82 -11.81 53.78
C VAL A 254 -34.80 -12.65 55.05
N GLN A 255 -34.50 -13.95 54.93
CA GLN A 255 -34.40 -14.84 56.09
C GLN A 255 -33.31 -14.39 57.06
N GLY A 256 -32.13 -13.98 56.56
CA GLY A 256 -31.05 -13.43 57.36
C GLY A 256 -31.42 -12.12 58.07
N VAL A 257 -32.09 -11.21 57.37
CA VAL A 257 -32.58 -9.94 57.92
C VAL A 257 -33.61 -10.20 59.02
N LEU A 258 -34.60 -11.07 58.76
CA LEU A 258 -35.64 -11.42 59.74
C LEU A 258 -35.05 -12.13 60.97
N ALA A 259 -34.05 -12.99 60.80
CA ALA A 259 -33.34 -13.62 61.92
C ALA A 259 -32.62 -12.60 62.81
N ALA A 260 -32.17 -11.47 62.25
CA ALA A 260 -31.50 -10.41 62.99
C ALA A 260 -32.48 -9.41 63.65
N LEU A 261 -33.73 -9.34 63.19
CA LEU A 261 -34.78 -8.45 63.69
C LEU A 261 -35.60 -9.11 64.81
N THR A 262 -34.97 -9.40 65.94
CA THR A 262 -35.70 -9.92 67.11
C THR A 262 -36.62 -8.85 67.70
N PRO A 263 -37.74 -9.22 68.36
CA PRO A 263 -38.63 -8.27 69.01
C PRO A 263 -37.91 -7.29 69.95
N GLU A 264 -36.87 -7.74 70.64
CA GLU A 264 -36.08 -6.93 71.57
C GLU A 264 -35.24 -5.89 70.84
N LYS A 265 -34.63 -6.26 69.70
CA LYS A 265 -33.87 -5.32 68.86
C LYS A 265 -34.79 -4.30 68.19
N ILE A 266 -35.97 -4.73 67.75
CA ILE A 266 -37.00 -3.83 67.22
C ILE A 266 -37.42 -2.86 68.33
N ALA A 267 -37.76 -3.35 69.53
CA ALA A 267 -38.15 -2.51 70.65
C ALA A 267 -37.06 -1.52 71.07
N ALA A 268 -35.79 -1.94 71.07
CA ALA A 268 -34.65 -1.07 71.38
C ALA A 268 -34.41 0.02 70.32
N ALA A 269 -34.83 -0.20 69.06
CA ALA A 269 -34.69 0.75 67.97
C ALA A 269 -35.84 1.76 67.90
N ILE A 270 -36.97 1.52 68.59
CA ILE A 270 -38.11 2.44 68.62
C ILE A 270 -37.76 3.63 69.54
N PRO A 271 -37.84 4.89 69.07
CA PRO A 271 -37.62 6.05 69.91
C PRO A 271 -38.58 6.07 71.11
N PRO A 272 -38.15 6.48 72.31
CA PRO A 272 -38.98 6.46 73.52
C PRO A 272 -40.31 7.20 73.36
N THR A 273 -40.31 8.31 72.61
CA THR A 273 -41.50 9.10 72.30
C THR A 273 -42.53 8.33 71.48
N MET A 274 -42.07 7.51 70.53
CA MET A 274 -42.93 6.68 69.70
C MET A 274 -43.43 5.44 70.46
N ALA A 275 -42.57 4.84 71.30
CA ALA A 275 -42.97 3.74 72.18
C ALA A 275 -44.11 4.15 73.13
N GLN A 276 -44.02 5.36 73.70
CA GLN A 276 -45.07 5.91 74.54
C GLN A 276 -46.39 6.11 73.78
N GLN A 277 -46.33 6.70 72.58
CA GLN A 277 -47.52 6.88 71.73
C GLN A 277 -48.20 5.56 71.37
N VAL A 278 -47.42 4.51 71.08
CA VAL A 278 -47.95 3.17 70.80
C VAL A 278 -48.60 2.56 72.04
N ALA A 279 -47.97 2.68 73.21
CA ALA A 279 -48.52 2.19 74.47
C ALA A 279 -49.84 2.88 74.83
N GLU A 280 -49.92 4.20 74.67
CA GLU A 280 -51.13 5.00 74.89
C GLU A 280 -52.26 4.59 73.93
N GLU A 281 -51.97 4.41 72.64
CA GLU A 281 -52.96 3.98 71.64
C GLU A 281 -53.45 2.54 71.89
N LEU A 282 -52.58 1.62 72.30
CA LEU A 282 -52.98 0.26 72.67
C LEU A 282 -53.85 0.26 73.92
N ALA A 283 -53.49 1.05 74.94
CA ALA A 283 -54.29 1.20 76.15
C ALA A 283 -55.68 1.78 75.86
N ARG A 284 -55.76 2.76 74.95
CA ARG A 284 -57.03 3.35 74.49
C ARG A 284 -57.92 2.31 73.82
N ARG A 285 -57.37 1.49 72.92
CA ARG A 285 -58.14 0.47 72.19
C ARG A 285 -58.57 -0.74 73.02
N LEU A 286 -57.84 -1.07 74.08
CA LEU A 286 -58.19 -2.18 74.98
C LEU A 286 -59.21 -1.78 76.05
N ALA A 287 -59.42 -0.48 76.25
CA ALA A 287 -60.43 0.05 77.17
C ALA A 287 -61.80 0.29 76.49
N GLU A 288 -61.89 0.13 75.17
CA GLU A 288 -63.13 0.07 74.38
C GLU A 288 -63.58 -1.40 74.20
#